data_AF-A0A1F8P244-F1
#
_entry.id   AF-A0A1F8P244-F1
#
_cell.length_a   1.000
_cell.length_b   1.000
_cell.length_c   1.000
_cell.angle_alpha   90.00
_cell.angle_beta   90.00
_cell.angle_gamma   90.00
#
_symmetry.space_group_name_H-M   'P 1'
#
loop_
_entity.id
_entity.type
_entity.pdbx_description
1 polymer ?
#
loop_
_entity_poly.entity_id
_entity_poly.type
_entity_poly.pdbx_seq_one_letter_code
_entity_poly.pdbx_strand_id
1 'polypeptide(L)' 'MEGFFKLVRAGFRAARKQVANSLAQGLGLPKAEIIALLEKAKIDPQRRAETFSLQEWAALYKVYTRTVK' A
#
# COMPACT_ATOMS: atom_id res chain seq x y z
N MET A 1 8.36 -2.37 14.18
CA MET A 1 7.83 -1.18 13.45
C MET A 1 8.45 -1.00 12.06
N GLU A 2 9.61 -1.59 11.77
CA GLU A 2 10.31 -1.40 10.49
C GLU A 2 9.50 -1.79 9.24
N GLY A 3 8.69 -2.86 9.33
CA GLY A 3 7.80 -3.29 8.24
C GLY A 3 6.71 -2.27 7.87
N PHE A 4 6.15 -1.57 8.85
CA PHE A 4 5.15 -0.52 8.60
C PHE A 4 5.76 0.63 7.80
N PHE A 5 6.90 1.16 8.26
CA PHE A 5 7.57 2.24 7.55
C PHE A 5 8.10 1.81 6.18
N LYS A 6 8.52 0.55 6.01
CA LYS A 6 8.86 0.00 4.68
C LYS A 6 7.66 0.06 3.73
N LEU A 7 6.47 -0.33 4.17
CA LEU A 7 5.25 -0.25 3.38
C LEU A 7 4.90 1.20 3.02
N VAL A 8 4.92 2.12 3.99
CA VAL A 8 4.63 3.54 3.74
C VAL A 8 5.63 4.12 2.74
N ARG A 9 6.94 3.88 2.93
CA ARG A 9 7.98 4.32 1.98
C ARG A 9 7.78 3.76 0.57
N ALA A 10 7.34 2.51 0.44
CA ALA A 10 6.98 1.93 -0.86
C ALA A 10 5.83 2.69 -1.53
N GLY A 11 4.81 3.10 -0.76
CA GLY A 11 3.71 3.93 -1.26
C GLY A 11 4.14 5.31 -1.79
N PHE A 12 5.17 5.90 -1.20
CA PHE A 12 5.73 7.20 -1.60
C PHE A 12 6.88 7.11 -2.62
N ARG A 13 7.26 5.90 -3.09
CA ARG A 13 8.43 5.70 -3.96
C ARG A 13 8.33 6.41 -5.32
N ALA A 14 7.12 6.61 -5.84
CA ALA A 14 6.90 7.28 -7.11
C ALA A 14 5.93 8.45 -6.93
N ALA A 15 6.45 9.67 -7.05
CA ALA A 15 5.66 10.89 -7.00
C ALA A 15 4.59 10.88 -8.11
N ARG A 16 3.38 11.34 -7.77
CA ARG A 16 2.22 11.51 -8.68
C ARG A 16 1.59 10.22 -9.23
N LYS A 17 2.17 9.03 -8.97
CA LYS A 17 1.53 7.75 -9.34
C LYS A 17 0.43 7.37 -8.35
N GLN A 18 -0.56 6.63 -8.84
CA GLN A 18 -1.54 5.95 -7.99
C GLN A 18 -0.80 5.00 -7.03
N VAL A 19 -1.29 4.90 -5.80
CA VAL A 19 -0.69 4.13 -4.71
C VAL A 19 -0.50 2.65 -5.07
N ALA A 20 -1.42 2.08 -5.87
CA ALA A 20 -1.29 0.71 -6.34
C ALA A 20 -0.04 0.49 -7.20
N ASN A 21 0.32 1.47 -8.05
CA ASN A 21 1.54 1.39 -8.86
C ASN A 21 2.79 1.59 -8.01
N SER A 22 2.76 2.55 -7.07
CA SER A 22 3.90 2.83 -6.19
C SER A 22 4.20 1.63 -5.29
N LEU A 23 3.18 1.02 -4.68
CA LEU A 23 3.32 -0.16 -3.84
C LEU A 23 3.78 -1.39 -4.63
N ALA A 24 3.25 -1.63 -5.83
CA ALA A 24 3.70 -2.74 -6.68
C ALA A 24 5.20 -2.64 -6.98
N GLN A 25 5.65 -1.45 -7.38
CA GLN A 25 7.08 -1.18 -7.63
C GLN A 25 7.92 -1.21 -6.34
N GLY A 26 7.40 -0.69 -5.24
CA GLY A 26 8.10 -0.56 -3.97
C GLY A 26 8.26 -1.89 -3.22
N LEU A 27 7.27 -2.77 -3.30
CA LEU A 27 7.25 -4.09 -2.66
C LEU A 27 7.69 -5.22 -3.60
N GLY A 28 7.75 -4.97 -4.91
CA GLY A 28 8.10 -6.00 -5.91
C GLY A 28 6.98 -7.03 -6.10
N LEU A 29 5.73 -6.65 -5.83
CA LEU A 29 4.55 -7.52 -5.94
C LEU A 29 3.75 -7.19 -7.20
N PRO A 30 3.05 -8.19 -7.78
CA PRO A 30 2.12 -7.94 -8.89
C PRO A 30 1.09 -6.87 -8.52
N LYS A 31 0.77 -5.98 -9.47
CA LYS A 31 -0.20 -4.91 -9.26
C LYS A 31 -1.59 -5.45 -8.85
N ALA A 32 -2.00 -6.60 -9.37
CA ALA A 32 -3.26 -7.24 -9.01
C ALA A 32 -3.33 -7.62 -7.52
N GLU A 33 -2.24 -8.11 -6.94
CA GLU A 33 -2.18 -8.43 -5.50
C GLU A 33 -2.27 -7.17 -4.65
N ILE A 34 -1.58 -6.10 -5.06
CA ILE A 34 -1.65 -4.80 -4.38
C ILE A 34 -3.05 -4.22 -4.41
N ILE A 35 -3.75 -4.31 -5.55
CA ILE A 35 -5.16 -3.89 -5.66
C ILE A 35 -6.02 -4.67 -4.68
N ALA A 36 -5.89 -6.00 -4.65
CA ALA A 36 -6.64 -6.84 -3.72
C ALA A 36 -6.35 -6.51 -2.23
N LEU A 37 -5.10 -6.15 -1.89
CA LEU A 37 -4.74 -5.69 -0.54
C LEU A 37 -5.40 -4.36 -0.18
N LEU A 38 -5.40 -3.39 -1.11
CA LEU A 38 -6.01 -2.08 -0.94
C LEU A 38 -7.53 -2.21 -0.79
N GLU A 39 -8.18 -3.02 -1.61
CA GLU A 39 -9.62 -3.30 -1.54
C GLU A 39 -10.00 -3.98 -0.20
N LYS A 40 -9.23 -4.97 0.25
CA LYS A 40 -9.41 -5.60 1.58
C LYS A 40 -9.23 -4.60 2.72
N ALA A 41 -8.38 -3.60 2.55
CA ALA A 41 -8.20 -2.49 3.48
C ALA A 41 -9.27 -1.39 3.33
N LYS A 42 -10.22 -1.55 2.40
CA LYS A 42 -11.27 -0.59 2.03
C LYS A 42 -10.72 0.74 1.51
N ILE A 43 -9.65 0.68 0.73
CA ILE A 43 -8.98 1.83 0.16
C ILE A 43 -9.04 1.77 -1.37
N ASP A 44 -9.41 2.88 -2.00
CA ASP A 44 -9.42 3.00 -3.46
C ASP A 44 -7.97 2.92 -4.03
N PRO A 45 -7.66 1.94 -4.89
CA PRO A 45 -6.33 1.75 -5.47
C PRO A 45 -5.88 2.88 -6.40
N GLN A 46 -6.80 3.73 -6.86
CA GLN A 46 -6.51 4.87 -7.73
C GLN A 46 -6.06 6.12 -6.98
N ARG A 47 -6.22 6.16 -5.65
CA ARG A 47 -5.77 7.28 -4.82
C ARG A 47 -4.25 7.40 -4.81
N ARG A 48 -3.76 8.59 -4.45
CA ARG A 48 -2.34 8.84 -4.20
C ARG A 48 -2.00 8.56 -2.74
N ALA A 49 -0.77 8.11 -2.50
CA ALA A 49 -0.26 7.80 -1.16
C ALA A 49 -0.40 8.96 -0.15
N GLU A 50 -0.24 10.20 -0.62
CA GLU A 50 -0.37 11.41 0.20
C GLU A 50 -1.80 11.66 0.72
N THR A 51 -2.82 11.06 0.09
CA THR A 51 -4.22 11.22 0.51
C THR A 51 -4.62 10.27 1.64
N PHE A 52 -3.75 9.34 2.03
CA PHE A 52 -4.05 8.32 3.02
C PHE A 52 -3.83 8.88 4.43
N SER A 53 -4.81 8.70 5.29
CA SER A 53 -4.66 8.89 6.73
C SER A 53 -3.74 7.83 7.34
N LEU A 54 -3.24 8.10 8.55
CA LEU A 54 -2.42 7.13 9.29
C LEU A 54 -3.20 5.83 9.59
N GLN A 55 -4.50 5.95 9.84
CA GLN A 55 -5.41 4.83 10.08
C GLN A 55 -5.54 3.94 8.84
N GLU A 56 -5.64 4.53 7.64
CA GLU A 56 -5.66 3.78 6.39
C GLU A 56 -4.33 3.05 6.14
N TRP A 57 -3.20 3.71 6.40
CA TRP A 57 -1.89 3.03 6.37
C TRP A 57 -1.80 1.86 7.35
N ALA A 58 -2.30 2.04 8.57
CA ALA A 58 -2.31 0.98 9.58
C ALA A 58 -3.23 -0.18 9.18
N ALA A 59 -4.40 0.11 8.59
CA ALA A 59 -5.31 -0.91 8.07
C ALA A 59 -4.67 -1.70 6.93
N LEU A 60 -4.06 -1.02 5.96
CA LEU A 60 -3.33 -1.66 4.86
C LEU A 60 -2.20 -2.54 5.37
N TYR A 61 -1.43 -2.07 6.34
CA TYR A 61 -0.34 -2.86 6.94
C TYR A 61 -0.86 -4.14 7.63
N LYS A 62 -1.99 -4.06 8.35
CA LYS A 62 -2.63 -5.23 8.96
C LYS A 62 -3.07 -6.26 7.92
N VAL A 63 -3.61 -5.83 6.79
CA VAL A 63 -4.02 -6.73 5.70
C VAL A 63 -2.79 -7.35 5.03
N TYR A 64 -1.78 -6.54 4.75
CA TYR A 64 -0.51 -6.96 4.15
C TYR A 64 0.19 -8.05 4.98
N THR A 65 0.37 -7.84 6.28
CA THR A 65 1.06 -8.83 7.15
C THR A 65 0.29 -10.13 7.35
N ARG A 66 -1.04 -10.12 7.17
CA ARG A 66 -1.86 -11.33 7.23
C ARG A 66 -1.87 -12.11 5.92
N THR A 67 -1.59 -11.46 4.80
CA THR A 67 -1.62 -12.07 3.45
C THR A 67 -0.25 -12.58 3.03
N VAL A 68 0.82 -11.86 3.37
CA VAL A 68 2.21 -12.19 2.98
C VAL A 68 2.91 -13.02 4.09
N LYS A 69 2.14 -13.89 4.77
CA LYS A 69 2.66 -14.78 5.81
C LYS A 69 3.13 -16.09 5.22
#